data_AF-A0A356W5H4-F1
#
_entry.id   AF-A0A356W5H4-F1
#
_cell.length_a   1.000
_cell.length_b   1.000
_cell.length_c   1.000
_cell.angle_alpha   90.00
_cell.angle_beta   90.00
_cell.angle_gamma   90.00
#
_symmetry.space_group_name_H-M   'P 1'
#
loop_
_entity.id
_entity.type
_entity.pdbx_description
1 polymer ?
#
loop_
_entity_poly.entity_id
_entity_poly.type
_entity_poly.pdbx_seq_one_letter_code
_entity_poly.pdbx_strand_id
1 'polypeptide(L)' 'MRYLPLTPEDRADMLGTVGANSVDDFFTDVPESARLSGTISGLPDHQG' A
#
# COMPACT_ATOMS: atom_id res chain seq x y z
N MET A 1 2.86 17.12 -0.21
CA MET A 1 3.40 16.44 -1.41
C MET A 1 2.23 16.00 -2.25
N ARG A 2 2.09 16.53 -3.48
CA ARG A 2 0.99 16.14 -4.36
C ARG A 2 1.37 14.82 -5.04
N TYR A 3 1.10 13.71 -4.36
CA TYR A 3 1.12 12.41 -5.01
C TYR A 3 0.00 12.40 -6.07
N LEU A 4 0.27 11.81 -7.23
CA LEU A 4 -0.77 11.57 -8.21
C LEU A 4 -1.91 10.79 -7.54
N PRO A 5 -3.18 11.17 -7.71
CA PRO A 5 -4.28 10.30 -7.36
C PRO A 5 -4.19 9.10 -8.31
N LEU A 6 -3.71 7.97 -7.79
CA LEU A 6 -3.84 6.68 -8.47
C LEU A 6 -5.30 6.26 -8.34
N THR A 7 -5.95 6.01 -9.47
CA THR A 7 -7.28 5.40 -9.44
C THR A 7 -7.16 3.93 -9.00
N PRO A 8 -8.27 3.28 -8.60
CA PRO A 8 -8.27 1.84 -8.36
C PRO A 8 -7.76 1.04 -9.58
N GLU A 9 -8.07 1.49 -10.79
CA GLU A 9 -7.62 0.88 -12.05
C GLU A 9 -6.10 1.02 -12.23
N ASP A 10 -5.54 2.21 -12.02
CA ASP A 10 -4.08 2.41 -12.09
C ASP A 10 -3.35 1.47 -11.13
N ARG A 11 -3.89 1.28 -9.91
CA ARG A 11 -3.32 0.35 -8.92
C ARG A 11 -3.41 -1.10 -9.39
N ALA A 12 -4.51 -1.49 -10.04
CA ALA A 12 -4.67 -2.85 -10.56
C ALA A 12 -3.66 -3.13 -11.70
N ASP A 13 -3.47 -2.17 -12.61
CA ASP A 13 -2.51 -2.28 -13.71
C ASP A 13 -1.06 -2.38 -13.19
N MET A 14 -0.72 -1.60 -12.16
CA MET A 14 0.58 -1.68 -11.50
C MET A 14 0.80 -3.06 -10.85
N LEU A 15 -0.18 -3.59 -10.11
CA LEU A 15 -0.10 -4.91 -9.49
C LEU A 15 0.05 -6.01 -10.55
N GLY A 16 -0.70 -5.92 -11.65
CA GLY A 16 -0.58 -6.85 -12.79
C GLY A 16 0.82 -6.82 -13.43
N THR A 17 1.42 -5.63 -13.55
CA THR A 17 2.81 -5.47 -14.05
C THR A 17 3.83 -6.14 -13.11
N VAL A 18 3.61 -6.04 -11.80
CA VAL A 18 4.47 -6.66 -10.78
C VAL A 18 4.24 -8.18 -10.67
N GLY A 19 3.07 -8.67 -11.09
CA GLY A 19 2.67 -10.07 -10.95
C GLY A 19 2.04 -10.40 -9.60
N ALA A 20 1.52 -9.40 -8.87
CA ALA A 20 0.82 -9.57 -7.62
C ALA A 20 -0.70 -9.47 -7.83
N ASN A 21 -1.50 -10.31 -7.16
CA ASN A 21 -2.97 -10.27 -7.29
C ASN A 21 -3.60 -9.27 -6.31
N SER A 22 -2.86 -8.87 -5.28
CA SER A 22 -3.32 -7.95 -4.24
C SER A 22 -2.15 -7.20 -3.60
N VAL A 23 -2.48 -6.18 -2.81
CA VAL A 23 -1.48 -5.45 -2.00
C VAL A 23 -0.87 -6.37 -0.96
N ASP A 24 -1.64 -7.30 -0.38
CA ASP A 24 -1.12 -8.25 0.61
C ASP A 24 -0.12 -9.21 -0.02
N ASP A 25 -0.40 -9.73 -1.23
CA ASP A 25 0.53 -10.58 -1.98
C ASP A 25 1.83 -9.83 -2.29
N PHE A 26 1.74 -8.56 -2.64
CA PHE A 26 2.89 -7.72 -2.94
C PHE A 26 3.87 -7.57 -1.75
N PHE A 27 3.38 -7.67 -0.52
CA PHE A 27 4.19 -7.55 0.70
C PHE A 27 4.53 -8.90 1.36
N THR A 28 4.36 -10.03 0.67
CA THR A 28 4.62 -11.37 1.23
C THR A 28 6.05 -11.55 1.75
N ASP A 29 7.03 -10.94 1.10
CA ASP A 29 8.44 -11.01 1.48
C ASP A 29 8.79 -10.17 2.73
N VAL A 30 7.87 -9.34 3.22
CA VAL A 30 8.05 -8.57 4.45
C VAL A 30 7.61 -9.42 5.65
N PRO A 31 8.51 -9.78 6.59
CA PRO A 31 8.15 -10.56 7.77
C PRO A 31 7.07 -9.85 8.59
N GLU A 32 6.14 -10.61 9.15
CA GLU A 32 5.06 -10.08 10.00
C GLU A 32 5.59 -9.24 11.17
N SER A 33 6.72 -9.66 11.77
CA SER A 33 7.38 -8.93 12.86
C SER A 33 7.89 -7.54 12.47
N ALA A 34 8.05 -7.26 11.19
CA ALA A 34 8.44 -5.95 10.67
C ALA A 34 7.23 -5.09 10.24
N ARG A 35 6.02 -5.65 10.23
CA ARG A 35 4.79 -4.93 9.85
C ARG A 35 4.25 -4.17 11.05
N LEU A 36 3.77 -2.95 10.80
CA LEU A 36 3.02 -2.21 11.80
C LEU A 36 1.66 -2.88 12.01
N SER A 37 1.23 -3.00 13.26
CA SER A 37 -0.08 -3.55 13.63
C SER A 37 -1.24 -2.57 13.43
N GLY A 38 -0.95 -1.33 13.01
CA GLY A 38 -1.93 -0.27 12.82
C GLY A 38 -1.34 0.97 12.19
N THR A 39 -2.02 2.10 12.39
CA THR A 39 -1.58 3.41 11.89
C THR A 39 -0.28 3.85 12.55
N ILE A 40 0.37 4.83 11.93
CA ILE A 40 1.63 5.38 12.45
C ILE A 40 1.34 6.19 13.71
N SER A 41 1.94 5.77 14.82
CA SER A 41 1.78 6.45 16.12
C SER A 41 2.24 7.91 16.05
N GLY A 42 1.42 8.81 16.61
CA GLY A 42 1.72 10.24 16.67
C GLY A 42 1.44 11.03 15.40
N LEU A 43 0.89 10.39 14.35
CA LEU A 43 0.44 11.08 13.15
C LEU A 43 -1.10 11.18 13.11
N PRO A 44 -1.65 12.31 12.63
CA PRO A 44 -3.08 12.40 12.34
C PRO A 44 -3.43 11.51 11.14
N ASP A 45 -4.69 11.08 11.07
CA ASP A 45 -5.22 10.52 9.84
C ASP A 45 -5.04 11.52 8.68
N HIS A 46 -4.86 11.00 7.48
CA HIS A 46 -4.67 11.82 6.28
C HIS A 46 -5.71 12.96 6.23
N GLN A 47 -5.25 14.18 5.95
CA GLN A 47 -6.16 15.30 5.69
C GLN A 47 -6.88 15.00 4.37
N GLY A 48 -8.17 14.67 4.46
CA GLY A 48 -9.06 14.52 3.30
C GLY A 48 -9.20 15.80 2.50
#